data_AF-A0A1X1ZSM3-F1
#
_entry.id   AF-A0A1X1ZSM3-F1
#
_cell.length_a   1.000
_cell.length_b   1.000
_cell.length_c   1.000
_cell.angle_alpha   90.00
_cell.angle_beta   90.00
_cell.angle_gamma   90.00
#
_symmetry.space_group_name_H-M   'P 1'
#
loop_
_entity.id
_entity.type
_entity.pdbx_description
1 polymer ?
#
loop_
_entity_poly.entity_id
_entity_poly.type
_entity_poly.pdbx_seq_one_letter_code
_entity_poly.pdbx_strand_id
1 'polypeptide(L)'
;MGSVVGSWPETWHRSRLFKVLSLGGYVAFDLPRVITGLGAVLLLGIAATHVCLLLDQEAPPWYLVLYAAAVIAGCLLIAGGLAIGRNPRVTQGVWFAGSLLSAVVLVVDVATRMASLPGLVSVTGRWDLAPATFALGFACAFIGVHGTVLLGINVAYPQRQRWED
;
A
#
# COMPACT_ATOMS: atom_id res chain seq x y z
N MET A 1 -17.07 -15.79 6.86
CA MET A 1 -16.19 -15.95 5.69
C MET A 1 -16.95 -15.57 4.43
N GLY A 2 -16.30 -14.91 3.47
CA GLY A 2 -16.75 -14.87 2.08
C GLY A 2 -17.65 -13.68 1.69
N SER A 3 -17.05 -12.61 1.21
CA SER A 3 -17.63 -11.93 0.04
C SER A 3 -16.62 -11.61 -1.07
N VAL A 4 -15.33 -11.90 -0.89
CA VAL A 4 -14.33 -11.84 -1.98
C VAL A 4 -13.36 -13.03 -2.00
N VAL A 5 -13.45 -13.98 -1.04
CA VAL A 5 -12.74 -15.27 -1.17
C VAL A 5 -13.26 -16.09 -2.36
N GLY A 6 -14.50 -15.83 -2.81
CA GLY A 6 -15.17 -16.58 -3.89
C GLY A 6 -14.94 -16.09 -5.32
N SER A 7 -14.14 -15.04 -5.57
CA SER A 7 -13.86 -14.57 -6.94
C SER A 7 -12.52 -15.08 -7.51
N TRP A 8 -11.75 -15.81 -6.71
CA TRP A 8 -10.50 -16.41 -7.15
C TRP A 8 -10.77 -17.83 -7.65
N PRO A 9 -10.08 -18.30 -8.71
CA PRO A 9 -10.22 -19.67 -9.18
C PRO A 9 -10.02 -20.63 -8.00
N GLU A 10 -10.92 -21.60 -7.81
CA GLU A 10 -10.80 -22.61 -6.73
C GLU A 10 -9.46 -23.36 -6.78
N THR A 11 -8.83 -23.38 -7.95
CA THR A 11 -7.48 -23.92 -8.19
C THR A 11 -6.39 -23.15 -7.43
N TRP A 12 -6.53 -21.84 -7.22
CA TRP A 12 -5.57 -21.02 -6.47
C TRP A 12 -5.54 -21.40 -4.99
N HIS A 13 -6.71 -21.50 -4.36
CA HIS A 13 -6.85 -21.88 -2.94
C HIS A 13 -6.37 -23.31 -2.67
N ARG A 14 -6.43 -24.20 -3.67
CA ARG A 14 -5.90 -25.57 -3.58
C ARG A 14 -4.40 -25.67 -3.90
N SER A 15 -3.78 -24.61 -4.40
CA SER A 15 -2.36 -24.66 -4.78
C SER A 15 -1.46 -24.85 -3.55
N ARG A 16 -0.38 -25.62 -3.71
CA ARG A 16 0.62 -25.77 -2.64
C ARG A 16 1.25 -24.44 -2.25
N LEU A 17 1.39 -23.52 -3.21
CA LEU A 17 1.91 -22.17 -2.98
C LEU A 17 1.03 -21.39 -2.01
N PHE A 18 -0.30 -21.41 -2.20
CA PHE A 18 -1.22 -20.75 -1.27
C PHE A 18 -1.11 -21.33 0.15
N LYS A 19 -1.05 -22.66 0.30
CA LYS A 19 -0.85 -23.30 1.60
C LYS A 19 0.48 -22.95 2.26
N VAL A 20 1.57 -22.85 1.50
CA VAL A 20 2.88 -22.46 2.06
C VAL A 20 2.86 -20.98 2.47
N LEU A 21 2.31 -20.10 1.63
CA LEU A 21 2.25 -18.67 1.90
C LEU A 21 1.29 -18.30 3.04
N SER A 22 0.17 -19.00 3.20
CA SER A 22 -0.76 -18.83 4.32
C SER A 22 -0.32 -19.58 5.59
N LEU A 23 0.89 -20.15 5.61
CA LEU A 23 1.41 -20.97 6.72
C LEU A 23 0.44 -22.11 7.10
N GLY A 24 -0.24 -22.66 6.11
CA GLY A 24 -1.24 -23.72 6.25
C GLY A 24 -2.54 -23.28 6.93
N GLY A 25 -2.73 -21.99 7.19
CA GLY A 25 -3.84 -21.46 7.99
C GLY A 25 -3.65 -21.61 9.51
N TYR A 26 -2.46 -22.02 9.97
CA TYR A 26 -2.18 -22.23 11.40
C TYR A 26 -1.84 -20.95 12.16
N VAL A 27 -1.42 -19.88 11.48
CA VAL A 27 -1.05 -18.60 12.10
C VAL A 27 -1.99 -17.51 11.59
N ALA A 28 -2.81 -16.98 12.49
CA ALA A 28 -3.66 -15.84 12.19
C ALA A 28 -3.62 -14.83 13.35
N PHE A 29 -3.29 -13.58 13.04
CA PHE A 29 -3.28 -12.48 13.99
C PHE A 29 -4.59 -11.70 13.92
N ASP A 30 -5.43 -11.83 14.94
CA ASP A 30 -6.71 -11.09 15.05
C ASP A 30 -6.51 -9.70 15.70
N LEU A 31 -5.66 -8.87 15.08
CA LEU A 31 -5.47 -7.46 15.49
C LEU A 31 -5.98 -6.49 14.39
N PRO A 32 -7.29 -6.50 14.05
CA PRO A 32 -7.82 -5.80 12.89
C PRO A 32 -7.58 -4.29 12.88
N ARG A 33 -7.63 -3.65 14.05
CA ARG A 33 -7.36 -2.20 14.17
C ARG A 33 -5.89 -1.86 13.99
N VAL A 34 -4.97 -2.71 14.46
CA VAL A 34 -3.53 -2.47 14.35
C VAL A 34 -3.10 -2.62 12.89
N ILE A 35 -3.57 -3.65 12.20
CA ILE A 35 -3.26 -3.87 10.78
C ILE A 35 -3.82 -2.74 9.91
N THR A 36 -5.06 -2.32 10.18
CA THR A 36 -5.67 -1.19 9.44
C THR A 36 -4.97 0.13 9.75
N GLY A 37 -4.61 0.36 11.02
CA GLY A 37 -3.83 1.52 11.43
C GLY A 37 -2.44 1.54 10.79
N LEU A 38 -1.77 0.40 10.71
CA LEU A 38 -0.49 0.25 10.01
C LEU A 38 -0.63 0.59 8.53
N GLY A 39 -1.65 0.07 7.85
CA GLY A 39 -1.94 0.43 6.45
C GLY A 39 -2.13 1.94 6.26
N ALA A 40 -2.89 2.58 7.15
CA ALA A 40 -3.08 4.04 7.11
C ALA A 40 -1.77 4.81 7.37
N VAL A 41 -0.97 4.39 8.35
CA VAL A 41 0.33 5.01 8.66
C VAL A 41 1.29 4.89 7.49
N LEU A 42 1.34 3.75 6.80
CA LEU A 42 2.18 3.55 5.62
C LEU A 42 1.77 4.51 4.48
N LEU A 43 0.46 4.70 4.24
CA LEU A 43 -0.02 5.68 3.25
C LEU A 43 0.33 7.11 3.64
N LEU A 44 0.24 7.46 4.92
CA LEU A 44 0.67 8.76 5.43
C LEU A 44 2.18 8.96 5.28
N GLY A 45 2.99 7.92 5.45
CA GLY A 45 4.43 7.95 5.16
C GLY A 45 4.72 8.24 3.70
N ILE A 46 3.98 7.63 2.77
CA ILE A 46 4.07 7.96 1.33
C ILE A 46 3.69 9.43 1.09
N ALA A 47 2.59 9.91 1.67
CA ALA A 47 2.21 11.32 1.52
C ALA A 47 3.29 12.27 2.08
N ALA A 48 3.81 11.99 3.28
CA ALA A 48 4.83 12.81 3.93
C ALA A 48 6.13 12.88 3.12
N THR A 49 6.59 11.74 2.57
CA THR A 49 7.79 11.73 1.71
C THR A 49 7.64 12.57 0.45
N HIS A 50 6.44 12.59 -0.16
CA HIS A 50 6.15 13.45 -1.31
C HIS A 50 6.07 14.94 -0.93
N VAL A 51 5.57 15.25 0.27
CA VAL A 51 5.62 16.63 0.81
C VAL A 51 7.07 17.07 1.04
N CYS A 52 7.90 16.26 1.70
CA CYS A 52 9.31 16.56 1.90
C CYS A 52 10.03 16.80 0.57
N LEU A 53 9.78 15.96 -0.43
CA LEU A 53 10.36 16.12 -1.76
C LEU A 53 9.98 17.46 -2.40
N LEU A 54 8.74 17.93 -2.25
CA LEU A 54 8.32 19.25 -2.75
C LEU A 54 8.95 20.40 -1.98
N LEU A 55 9.14 20.27 -0.66
CA LEU A 55 9.75 21.30 0.18
C LEU A 55 11.26 21.44 -0.07
N ASP A 56 11.94 20.34 -0.41
CA ASP A 56 13.38 20.33 -0.70
C ASP A 56 13.73 20.92 -2.08
N GLN A 57 12.74 21.18 -2.95
CA GLN A 57 12.95 21.78 -4.26
C GLN A 57 12.58 23.27 -4.25
N GLU A 58 13.54 24.15 -4.57
CA GLU A 58 13.29 25.60 -4.63
C GLU A 58 12.36 26.01 -5.77
N ALA A 59 12.39 25.27 -6.88
CA ALA A 59 11.56 25.52 -8.06
C ALA A 59 11.14 24.18 -8.71
N PRO A 60 10.22 23.42 -8.09
CA PRO A 60 9.82 22.12 -8.62
C PRO A 60 9.09 22.31 -9.96
N PRO A 61 9.39 21.50 -10.98
CA PRO A 61 8.66 21.58 -12.23
C PRO A 61 7.19 21.21 -12.01
N TRP A 62 6.29 21.85 -12.76
CA TRP A 62 4.84 21.74 -12.57
C TRP A 62 4.32 20.29 -12.59
N TYR A 63 4.92 19.43 -13.41
CA TYR A 63 4.52 18.03 -13.53
C TYR A 63 4.87 17.22 -12.28
N LEU A 64 5.98 17.55 -11.58
CA LEU A 64 6.31 16.96 -10.28
C LEU A 64 5.29 17.39 -9.23
N VAL A 65 4.93 18.67 -9.22
CA VAL A 65 3.92 19.22 -8.30
C VAL A 65 2.57 18.51 -8.49
N LEU A 66 2.12 18.35 -9.74
CA LEU A 66 0.87 17.64 -10.03
C LEU A 66 0.92 16.17 -9.60
N TYR A 67 2.01 15.47 -9.91
CA TYR A 67 2.21 14.09 -9.49
C TYR A 67 2.15 13.95 -7.95
N ALA A 68 2.96 14.74 -7.25
CA ALA A 68 3.02 14.71 -5.79
C ALA A 68 1.67 15.08 -5.16
N ALA A 69 0.99 16.11 -5.67
CA ALA A 69 -0.34 16.50 -5.19
C ALA A 69 -1.37 15.37 -5.38
N ALA A 70 -1.35 14.68 -6.53
CA ALA A 70 -2.24 13.55 -6.79
C ALA A 70 -1.96 12.37 -5.86
N VAL A 71 -0.68 12.03 -5.62
CA VAL A 71 -0.29 10.97 -4.68
C VAL A 71 -0.70 11.32 -3.26
N ILE A 72 -0.41 12.54 -2.79
CA ILE A 72 -0.78 13.01 -1.45
C ILE A 72 -2.30 12.92 -1.27
N ALA A 73 -3.07 13.47 -2.21
CA ALA A 73 -4.53 13.44 -2.14
C ALA A 73 -5.06 12.00 -2.14
N GLY A 74 -4.53 11.12 -3.01
CA GLY A 74 -4.88 9.71 -3.04
C GLY A 74 -4.59 9.00 -1.72
N CYS A 75 -3.39 9.16 -1.17
CA CYS A 75 -3.00 8.60 0.12
C CYS A 75 -3.93 9.06 1.26
N LEU A 76 -4.25 10.35 1.32
CA LEU A 76 -5.13 10.91 2.36
C LEU A 76 -6.56 10.38 2.24
N LEU A 77 -7.11 10.33 1.03
CA LEU A 77 -8.46 9.80 0.78
C LEU A 77 -8.56 8.32 1.16
N ILE A 78 -7.56 7.52 0.77
CA ILE A 78 -7.52 6.08 1.06
C ILE A 78 -7.29 5.84 2.56
N ALA A 79 -6.36 6.55 3.20
CA ALA A 79 -6.14 6.44 4.64
C ALA A 79 -7.39 6.85 5.44
N GLY A 80 -8.08 7.92 5.03
CA GLY A 80 -9.37 8.30 5.61
C GLY A 80 -10.45 7.23 5.39
N GLY A 81 -10.48 6.63 4.21
CA GLY A 81 -11.35 5.50 3.89
C GLY A 81 -11.11 4.28 4.78
N LEU A 82 -9.85 3.96 5.09
CA LEU A 82 -9.49 2.88 6.02
C LEU A 82 -9.91 3.21 7.46
N ALA A 83 -9.78 4.46 7.90
CA ALA A 83 -10.13 4.88 9.24
C ALA A 83 -11.65 4.90 9.49
N ILE A 84 -12.44 5.28 8.47
CA ILE A 84 -13.89 5.47 8.58
C ILE A 84 -14.66 4.21 8.11
N GLY A 85 -14.04 3.35 7.31
CA GLY A 85 -14.64 2.18 6.69
C GLY A 85 -15.24 1.18 7.69
N ARG A 86 -16.55 1.31 7.94
CA ARG A 86 -17.34 0.35 8.74
C ARG A 86 -17.90 -0.81 7.92
N ASN A 87 -17.97 -0.64 6.59
CA ASN A 87 -18.49 -1.65 5.69
C ASN A 87 -17.33 -2.48 5.10
N PRO A 88 -17.28 -3.81 5.31
CA PRO A 88 -16.18 -4.65 4.85
C PRO A 88 -15.95 -4.59 3.33
N ARG A 89 -17.01 -4.41 2.51
CA ARG A 89 -16.86 -4.29 1.05
C ARG A 89 -16.15 -3.00 0.65
N VAL A 90 -16.52 -1.90 1.30
CA VAL A 90 -15.89 -0.59 1.06
C VAL A 90 -14.45 -0.63 1.53
N THR A 91 -14.19 -1.15 2.73
CA THR A 91 -12.82 -1.26 3.24
C THR A 91 -11.94 -2.10 2.33
N GLN A 92 -12.46 -3.20 1.79
CA GLN A 92 -11.72 -4.01 0.84
C GLN A 92 -11.43 -3.27 -0.49
N GLY A 93 -12.39 -2.49 -1.01
CA GLY A 93 -12.15 -1.62 -2.16
C GLY A 93 -11.06 -0.57 -1.88
N VAL A 94 -11.05 0.00 -0.67
CA VAL A 94 -10.02 0.95 -0.23
C VAL A 94 -8.65 0.29 -0.15
N TRP A 95 -8.55 -0.95 0.36
CA TRP A 95 -7.29 -1.70 0.37
C TRP A 95 -6.74 -1.95 -1.04
N PHE A 96 -7.58 -2.33 -2.00
CA PHE A 96 -7.17 -2.50 -3.39
C PHE A 96 -6.74 -1.17 -4.02
N ALA A 97 -7.48 -0.08 -3.78
CA ALA A 97 -7.09 1.25 -4.25
C ALA A 97 -5.73 1.67 -3.67
N GLY A 98 -5.50 1.39 -2.38
CA GLY A 98 -4.20 1.61 -1.72
C GLY A 98 -3.07 0.84 -2.40
N SER A 99 -3.27 -0.45 -2.68
CA SER A 99 -2.24 -1.25 -3.36
C SER A 99 -1.99 -0.83 -4.79
N LEU A 100 -3.03 -0.42 -5.53
CA LEU A 100 -2.88 0.13 -6.87
C LEU A 100 -2.06 1.43 -6.82
N LEU A 101 -2.38 2.34 -5.91
CA LEU A 101 -1.63 3.58 -5.72
C LEU A 101 -0.17 3.29 -5.33
N SER A 102 0.08 2.39 -4.37
CA SER A 102 1.43 1.98 -3.99
C SER A 102 2.19 1.35 -5.17
N ALA A 103 1.54 0.53 -5.99
CA ALA A 103 2.16 -0.05 -7.18
C ALA A 103 2.55 1.02 -8.21
N VAL A 104 1.69 2.02 -8.44
CA VAL A 104 2.01 3.16 -9.30
C VAL A 104 3.21 3.93 -8.76
N VAL A 105 3.24 4.24 -7.45
CA VAL A 105 4.37 4.90 -6.80
C VAL A 105 5.66 4.09 -6.98
N LEU A 106 5.62 2.76 -6.80
CA LEU A 106 6.79 1.90 -7.03
C LEU A 106 7.28 1.94 -8.47
N VAL A 107 6.37 1.83 -9.44
CA VAL A 107 6.73 1.87 -10.87
C VAL A 107 7.36 3.21 -11.22
N VAL A 108 6.79 4.31 -10.76
CA VAL A 108 7.33 5.66 -10.99
C VAL A 108 8.69 5.82 -10.30
N ASP A 109 8.84 5.40 -9.05
CA ASP A 109 10.10 5.51 -8.31
C ASP A 109 11.21 4.69 -8.99
N VAL A 110 10.94 3.45 -9.37
CA VAL A 110 11.92 2.61 -10.08
C VAL A 110 12.24 3.18 -11.47
N ALA A 111 11.23 3.61 -12.24
CA ALA A 111 11.45 4.17 -13.58
C ALA A 111 12.30 5.44 -13.52
N THR A 112 12.03 6.33 -12.57
CA THR A 112 12.79 7.58 -12.38
C THR A 112 14.20 7.35 -11.83
N ARG A 113 14.48 6.20 -11.20
CA ARG A 113 15.85 5.77 -10.87
C ARG A 113 16.61 5.24 -12.08
N MET A 114 15.93 4.65 -13.06
CA MET A 114 16.55 4.10 -14.28
C MET A 114 16.75 5.16 -15.36
N ALA A 115 15.91 6.19 -15.38
CA ALA A 115 15.96 7.27 -16.36
C ALA A 115 15.98 8.63 -15.68
N SER A 116 17.01 9.44 -15.96
CA SER A 116 17.06 10.84 -15.53
C SER A 116 16.05 11.67 -16.33
N LEU A 117 15.20 12.43 -15.64
CA LEU A 117 14.26 13.34 -16.27
C LEU A 117 14.86 14.74 -16.40
N PRO A 118 14.73 15.41 -17.56
CA PRO A 118 15.17 16.79 -17.73
C PRO A 118 14.48 17.71 -16.71
N GLY A 119 15.26 18.51 -15.99
CA GLY A 119 14.74 19.39 -14.93
C GLY A 119 14.55 18.73 -13.57
N LEU A 120 14.90 17.45 -13.41
CA LEU A 120 14.84 16.70 -12.15
C LEU A 120 16.12 15.90 -11.90
N VAL A 121 17.27 16.31 -12.45
CA VAL A 121 18.54 15.56 -12.32
C VAL A 121 19.01 15.49 -10.86
N SER A 122 18.58 16.44 -10.02
CA SER A 122 18.82 16.42 -8.57
C SER A 122 18.05 15.30 -7.83
N VAL A 123 16.95 14.81 -8.43
CA VAL A 123 15.98 13.87 -7.84
C VAL A 123 15.99 12.51 -8.53
N THR A 124 16.22 12.48 -9.84
CA THR A 124 16.06 11.31 -10.72
C THR A 124 17.43 10.76 -11.16
N GLY A 125 17.50 9.47 -11.47
CA GLY A 125 18.77 8.78 -11.72
C GLY A 125 19.61 8.52 -10.45
N ARG A 126 19.03 8.75 -9.26
CA ARG A 126 19.70 8.63 -7.96
C ARG A 126 19.03 7.59 -7.09
N TRP A 127 19.84 6.73 -6.47
CA TRP A 127 19.38 5.71 -5.53
C TRP A 127 19.52 6.12 -4.07
N ASP A 128 20.28 7.18 -3.81
CA ASP A 128 20.66 7.68 -2.50
C ASP A 128 19.72 8.76 -1.95
N LEU A 129 18.68 9.14 -2.69
CA LEU A 129 17.71 10.12 -2.25
C LEU A 129 16.80 9.52 -1.16
N ALA A 130 17.01 9.93 0.10
CA ALA A 130 16.32 9.34 1.24
C ALA A 130 14.78 9.42 1.16
N PRO A 131 14.13 10.55 0.81
CA PRO A 131 12.68 10.60 0.63
C PRO A 131 12.13 9.58 -0.37
N ALA A 132 12.81 9.38 -1.50
CA ALA A 132 12.43 8.40 -2.52
C ALA A 132 12.57 6.95 -2.02
N THR A 133 13.65 6.65 -1.30
CA THR A 133 13.85 5.32 -0.69
C THR A 133 12.83 5.02 0.41
N PHE A 134 12.43 6.01 1.21
CA PHE A 134 11.32 5.85 2.15
C PHE A 134 9.99 5.62 1.43
N ALA A 135 9.70 6.37 0.36
CA ALA A 135 8.48 6.18 -0.44
C ALA A 135 8.40 4.76 -1.01
N LEU A 136 9.50 4.26 -1.58
CA LEU A 136 9.63 2.87 -2.05
C LEU A 136 9.37 1.87 -0.91
N GLY A 137 10.02 2.06 0.23
CA GLY A 137 9.88 1.20 1.40
C GLY A 137 8.44 1.14 1.93
N PHE A 138 7.77 2.29 2.06
CA PHE A 138 6.38 2.35 2.50
C PHE A 138 5.42 1.72 1.49
N ALA A 139 5.63 1.93 0.19
CA ALA A 139 4.80 1.32 -0.84
C ALA A 139 4.96 -0.22 -0.89
N CYS A 140 6.19 -0.72 -0.83
CA CYS A 140 6.46 -2.15 -0.69
C CYS A 140 5.82 -2.73 0.58
N ALA A 141 5.99 -2.06 1.71
CA ALA A 141 5.41 -2.49 2.98
C ALA A 141 3.88 -2.51 2.92
N PHE A 142 3.23 -1.52 2.30
CA PHE A 142 1.77 -1.50 2.17
C PHE A 142 1.26 -2.68 1.35
N ILE A 143 1.90 -2.97 0.20
CA ILE A 143 1.55 -4.13 -0.63
C ILE A 143 1.77 -5.43 0.14
N GLY A 144 2.88 -5.55 0.88
CA GLY A 144 3.14 -6.70 1.74
C GLY A 144 2.07 -6.91 2.81
N VAL A 145 1.69 -5.83 3.51
CA VAL A 145 0.63 -5.86 4.53
C VAL A 145 -0.70 -6.28 3.90
N HIS A 146 -1.11 -5.68 2.77
CA HIS A 146 -2.34 -6.09 2.10
C HIS A 146 -2.27 -7.55 1.61
N GLY A 147 -1.11 -8.01 1.13
CA GLY A 147 -0.87 -9.42 0.79
C GLY A 147 -1.14 -10.35 1.97
N THR A 148 -0.63 -10.01 3.17
CA THR A 148 -0.91 -10.82 4.37
C THR A 148 -2.39 -10.83 4.78
N VAL A 149 -3.11 -9.74 4.52
CA VAL A 149 -4.56 -9.67 4.72
C VAL A 149 -5.30 -10.59 3.75
N LEU A 150 -4.90 -10.60 2.47
CA LEU A 150 -5.49 -11.47 1.45
C LEU A 150 -5.19 -12.96 1.70
N LEU A 151 -4.01 -13.28 2.25
CA LEU A 151 -3.62 -14.64 2.63
C LEU A 151 -4.32 -15.13 3.90
N GLY A 152 -5.03 -14.26 4.63
CA GLY A 152 -5.68 -14.60 5.89
C GLY A 152 -4.73 -14.75 7.08
N ILE A 153 -3.47 -14.31 6.95
CA ILE A 153 -2.49 -14.27 8.04
C ILE A 153 -2.84 -13.13 9.02
N ASN A 154 -3.27 -12.00 8.47
CA ASN A 154 -3.70 -10.83 9.24
C ASN A 154 -5.16 -10.53 8.94
N VAL A 155 -5.91 -10.18 9.98
CA VAL A 155 -7.28 -9.64 9.80
C VAL A 155 -7.21 -8.12 9.71
N ALA A 156 -8.02 -7.51 8.85
CA ALA A 156 -8.19 -6.06 8.79
C ALA A 156 -9.59 -5.66 9.26
N TYR A 157 -9.71 -4.50 9.93
CA TYR A 157 -10.99 -3.97 10.38
C TYR A 157 -11.88 -3.69 9.15
N PRO A 158 -13.20 -3.97 9.18
CA PRO A 158 -14.03 -4.39 10.31
C PRO A 158 -14.16 -5.90 10.52
N GLN A 159 -13.43 -6.73 9.76
CA GLN A 159 -13.52 -8.19 9.89
C GLN A 159 -12.90 -8.65 11.23
N ARG A 160 -13.42 -9.77 11.75
CA ARG A 160 -12.89 -10.48 12.92
C ARG A 160 -12.84 -11.96 12.59
N GLN A 161 -11.80 -12.65 13.06
CA GLN A 161 -11.76 -14.11 12.97
C GLN A 161 -12.61 -14.69 14.11
N ARG A 162 -13.59 -15.53 13.77
CA ARG A 162 -14.27 -16.35 14.79
C ARG A 162 -13.46 -17.63 14.91
N TRP A 163 -12.77 -17.78 16.03
CA TRP A 163 -12.23 -19.07 16.44
C TRP A 163 -13.42 -19.94 16.83
N GLU A 164 -13.61 -21.07 16.16
CA GLU A 164 -14.48 -22.12 16.67
C GLU A 164 -13.58 -23.05 17.47
N ASP A 165 -13.88 -23.20 18.76
CA ASP A 165 -13.20 -24.10 19.70
C ASP A 165 -13.54 -25.57 19.40
#